data_AF-A0A1G3Y0L1-F1
#
_entry.id   AF-A0A1G3Y0L1-F1
#
_cell.length_a   1.000
_cell.length_b   1.000
_cell.length_c   1.000
_cell.angle_alpha   90.00
_cell.angle_beta   90.00
_cell.angle_gamma   90.00
#
_symmetry.space_group_name_H-M   'P 1'
#
loop_
_entity.id
_entity.type
_entity.pdbx_description
1 polymer ?
#
loop_
_entity_poly.entity_id
_entity_poly.type
_entity_poly.pdbx_seq_one_letter_code
_entity_poly.pdbx_strand_id
1 'polypeptide(L)'
;MSIIETIQKFVPIDTQLTELFERVQEYAELYLIAKQRQKGCDGMGEVATLKDELIYYLNKMIRYCKEKGYLSGDVSYDIDLIAHDICETKPK
;
A
#
# COMPACT_ATOMS: atom_id res chain seq x y z
N MET A 1 6.43 15.08 -1.60
CA MET A 1 5.58 14.59 -0.51
C MET A 1 4.94 13.32 -1.05
N SER A 2 5.34 12.16 -0.54
CA SER A 2 4.76 10.89 -0.95
C SER A 2 3.29 10.87 -0.57
N ILE A 3 2.45 10.21 -1.35
CA ILE A 3 1.04 10.02 -1.02
C ILE A 3 0.90 9.37 0.36
N ILE A 4 1.81 8.46 0.71
CA ILE A 4 1.81 7.75 1.99
C ILE A 4 1.99 8.73 3.14
N GLU A 5 2.95 9.66 3.06
CA GLU A 5 3.16 10.69 4.09
C GLU A 5 1.90 11.54 4.32
N THR A 6 1.12 11.81 3.27
CA THR A 6 -0.15 12.53 3.42
C THR A 6 -1.21 11.66 4.10
N ILE A 7 -1.40 10.42 3.65
CA ILE A 7 -2.38 9.49 4.22
C ILE A 7 -2.09 9.24 5.70
N GLN A 8 -0.82 9.06 6.07
CA GLN A 8 -0.42 8.76 7.44
C GLN A 8 -0.83 9.80 8.48
N LYS A 9 -0.95 11.08 8.09
CA LYS A 9 -1.43 12.14 8.98
C LYS A 9 -2.85 11.91 9.46
N PHE A 10 -3.65 11.19 8.66
CA PHE A 10 -5.06 10.93 8.94
C PHE A 10 -5.31 9.56 9.55
N VAL A 11 -4.39 8.61 9.39
CA VAL A 11 -4.47 7.27 9.99
C VAL A 11 -4.85 7.30 11.49
N PRO A 12 -4.14 8.01 12.40
CA PRO A 12 -4.45 7.94 13.83
C PRO A 12 -5.81 8.52 14.24
N ILE A 13 -6.48 9.27 13.35
CA ILE A 13 -7.75 9.97 13.64
C ILE A 13 -8.94 9.42 12.85
N ASP A 14 -8.73 8.45 11.94
CA ASP A 14 -9.79 7.80 11.16
C ASP A 14 -9.64 6.28 11.26
N THR A 15 -10.50 5.66 12.08
CA THR A 15 -10.47 4.22 12.34
C THR A 15 -10.59 3.36 11.09
N GLN A 16 -11.44 3.75 10.13
CA GLN A 16 -11.59 2.97 8.89
C GLN A 16 -10.34 3.12 8.01
N LEU A 17 -9.70 4.28 8.02
CA LEU A 17 -8.43 4.47 7.33
C LEU A 17 -7.32 3.65 8.00
N THR A 18 -7.28 3.54 9.33
CA THR A 18 -6.34 2.66 10.04
C THR A 18 -6.46 1.22 9.59
N GLU A 19 -7.67 0.66 9.59
CA GLU A 19 -7.90 -0.72 9.16
C GLU A 19 -7.49 -0.93 7.69
N LEU A 20 -7.77 0.03 6.81
CA LEU A 20 -7.33 -0.02 5.42
C LEU A 20 -5.80 0.06 5.31
N PHE A 21 -5.16 0.93 6.08
CA PHE A 21 -3.71 1.11 6.06
C PHE A 21 -2.99 -0.15 6.55
N GLU A 22 -3.47 -0.78 7.62
CA GLU A 22 -2.93 -2.05 8.13
C GLU A 22 -3.02 -3.16 7.08
N ARG A 23 -4.13 -3.25 6.35
CA ARG A 23 -4.28 -4.21 5.24
C ARG A 23 -3.31 -3.94 4.10
N VAL A 24 -3.17 -2.69 3.68
CA VAL A 24 -2.20 -2.33 2.63
C VAL A 24 -0.78 -2.67 3.09
N GLN A 25 -0.44 -2.42 4.35
CA GLN A 25 0.86 -2.76 4.91
C GLN A 25 1.12 -4.27 4.95
N GLU A 26 0.12 -5.08 5.35
CA GLU A 26 0.19 -6.54 5.33
C GLU A 26 0.51 -7.07 3.92
N TYR A 27 -0.25 -6.64 2.91
CA TYR A 27 -0.01 -7.07 1.52
C TYR A 27 1.28 -6.52 0.93
N ALA A 28 1.71 -5.32 1.32
CA ALA A 28 2.99 -4.76 0.91
C ALA A 28 4.16 -5.60 1.44
N GLU A 29 4.12 -6.00 2.71
CA GLU A 29 5.16 -6.84 3.31
C GLU A 29 5.21 -8.22 2.63
N LEU A 30 4.06 -8.86 2.44
CA LEU A 30 3.96 -10.14 1.74
C LEU A 30 4.51 -10.04 0.30
N TYR A 31 4.12 -8.99 -0.43
CA TYR A 31 4.59 -8.74 -1.80
C TYR A 31 6.12 -8.61 -1.85
N LEU A 32 6.71 -7.79 -0.98
CA LEU A 32 8.16 -7.58 -0.93
C LEU A 32 8.91 -8.86 -0.58
N ILE A 33 8.40 -9.64 0.38
CA ILE A 33 8.97 -10.94 0.76
C ILE A 33 8.94 -11.92 -0.41
N ALA A 34 7.79 -12.06 -1.07
CA ALA A 34 7.65 -12.96 -2.23
C ALA A 34 8.57 -12.53 -3.37
N LYS A 35 8.65 -11.24 -3.65
CA LYS A 35 9.52 -10.68 -4.68
C LYS A 35 11.00 -10.92 -4.38
N GLN A 36 11.43 -10.80 -3.12
CA GLN A 36 12.81 -11.10 -2.72
C GLN A 36 13.14 -12.59 -2.87
N ARG A 37 12.16 -13.47 -2.66
CA ARG A 37 12.32 -14.93 -2.78
C ARG A 37 12.26 -15.43 -4.22
N GLN A 38 11.60 -14.68 -5.11
CA GLN A 38 11.45 -15.03 -6.52
C GLN A 38 12.82 -15.26 -7.19
N LYS A 39 12.97 -16.40 -7.87
CA LYS A 39 14.17 -16.74 -8.63
C LYS A 39 13.78 -17.14 -10.05
N GLY A 40 14.01 -16.24 -10.99
CA GLY A 40 13.55 -16.45 -12.37
C GLY A 40 12.03 -16.57 -12.43
N CYS A 41 11.53 -17.67 -13.00
CA CYS A 41 10.09 -17.94 -13.10
C CYS A 41 9.50 -18.57 -11.82
N ASP A 42 10.33 -19.12 -10.94
CA ASP A 42 9.88 -19.69 -9.68
C ASP A 42 9.40 -18.59 -8.73
N GLY A 43 8.18 -18.74 -8.20
CA GLY A 43 7.48 -17.72 -7.41
C GLY A 43 6.80 -16.60 -8.22
N MET A 44 6.91 -16.57 -9.56
CA MET A 44 6.33 -15.49 -10.37
C MET A 44 4.80 -15.38 -10.22
N GLY A 45 4.09 -16.50 -10.12
CA GLY A 45 2.63 -16.51 -9.93
C GLY A 45 2.20 -15.99 -8.55
N GLU A 46 2.97 -16.31 -7.50
CA GLU A 46 2.75 -15.80 -6.15
C GLU A 46 2.96 -14.28 -6.11
N VAL A 47 4.07 -13.81 -6.67
CA VAL A 47 4.40 -12.37 -6.77
C VAL A 47 3.33 -11.62 -7.54
N ALA A 48 2.84 -12.16 -8.66
CA ALA A 48 1.75 -11.54 -9.43
C ALA A 48 0.46 -11.43 -8.61
N THR A 49 0.07 -12.50 -7.92
CA THR A 49 -1.13 -12.53 -7.06
C THR A 49 -1.03 -11.49 -5.94
N LEU A 50 0.09 -11.47 -5.22
CA LEU A 50 0.31 -10.51 -4.12
C LEU A 50 0.37 -9.06 -4.61
N LYS A 51 0.91 -8.84 -5.81
CA LYS A 51 0.91 -7.52 -6.44
C LYS A 51 -0.51 -7.04 -6.74
N ASP A 52 -1.36 -7.91 -7.28
CA ASP A 52 -2.75 -7.58 -7.61
C ASP A 52 -3.57 -7.29 -6.34
N GLU A 53 -3.38 -8.08 -5.28
CA GLU A 53 -4.01 -7.83 -3.98
C GLU A 53 -3.54 -6.49 -3.37
N LEU A 54 -2.24 -6.21 -3.40
CA LEU A 54 -1.69 -4.92 -2.95
C LEU A 54 -2.31 -3.76 -3.74
N ILE A 55 -2.37 -3.85 -5.07
CA ILE A 55 -3.00 -2.85 -5.93
C ILE A 55 -4.47 -2.65 -5.54
N TYR A 56 -5.21 -3.74 -5.30
CA TYR A 56 -6.61 -3.69 -4.93
C TYR A 56 -6.83 -2.91 -3.62
N TYR A 57 -6.12 -3.27 -2.55
CA TYR A 57 -6.25 -2.59 -1.26
C TYR A 57 -5.74 -1.15 -1.30
N LEU A 58 -4.66 -0.88 -2.03
CA LEU A 58 -4.13 0.47 -2.21
C LEU A 58 -5.13 1.37 -2.94
N ASN A 59 -5.74 0.89 -4.03
CA ASN A 59 -6.80 1.62 -4.73
C ASN A 59 -8.01 1.89 -3.82
N LYS A 60 -8.39 0.92 -2.98
CA LYS A 60 -9.47 1.09 -2.00
C LYS A 60 -9.14 2.18 -0.99
N MET A 61 -7.92 2.19 -0.44
CA MET A 61 -7.44 3.23 0.47
C MET A 61 -7.41 4.61 -0.19
N ILE A 62 -6.85 4.73 -1.40
CA ILE A 62 -6.79 6.00 -2.14
C ILE A 62 -8.18 6.53 -2.42
N ARG A 63 -9.10 5.67 -2.87
CA ARG A 63 -10.49 6.05 -3.10
C ARG A 63 -11.15 6.55 -1.82
N TYR A 64 -10.99 5.84 -0.71
CA TYR A 64 -11.52 6.26 0.59
C TYR A 64 -10.98 7.65 1.00
N CYS A 65 -9.67 7.86 0.89
CA CYS A 65 -9.05 9.15 1.19
C CYS A 65 -9.55 10.27 0.27
N LYS A 66 -9.83 9.99 -1.01
CA LYS A 66 -10.45 10.96 -1.92
C LYS A 66 -11.88 11.30 -1.51
N GLU A 67 -12.70 10.29 -1.17
CA GLU A 67 -14.08 10.47 -0.71
C GLU A 67 -14.16 11.29 0.59
N LYS A 68 -13.13 11.19 1.46
CA LYS A 68 -12.98 12.00 2.67
C LYS A 68 -12.36 13.39 2.45
N GLY A 69 -11.86 13.68 1.25
CA GLY A 69 -11.16 14.93 0.95
C GLY A 69 -9.73 15.01 1.51
N TYR A 70 -9.14 13.91 1.95
CA TYR A 70 -7.74 13.84 2.42
C TYR A 70 -6.74 13.90 1.27
N LEU A 71 -7.16 13.43 0.09
CA LEU A 71 -6.39 13.50 -1.15
C LEU A 71 -7.18 14.23 -2.23
N SER A 72 -6.47 14.92 -3.11
CA SER A 72 -7.04 15.60 -4.27
C SER A 72 -6.28 15.23 -5.54
N GLY A 73 -6.96 15.31 -6.68
CA GLY A 73 -6.38 15.05 -8.00
C GLY A 73 -6.17 13.57 -8.33
N ASP A 74 -5.53 13.34 -9.47
CA ASP A 74 -5.10 12.01 -9.89
C ASP A 74 -3.81 11.62 -9.18
N VAL A 75 -3.79 10.37 -8.69
CA VAL A 75 -2.63 9.82 -8.01
C VAL A 75 -2.00 8.81 -8.94
N SER A 76 -0.77 9.07 -9.35
CA SER A 76 0.10 8.07 -9.97
C SER A 76 1.11 7.59 -8.95
N TYR A 77 1.35 6.29 -8.90
CA TYR A 77 2.31 5.70 -7.98
C TYR A 77 2.97 4.48 -8.59
N ASP A 78 4.21 4.22 -8.17
CA ASP A 78 4.92 2.98 -8.45
C ASP A 78 4.67 2.01 -7.28
N ILE A 79 4.22 0.79 -7.60
CA ILE A 79 3.87 -0.20 -6.58
C ILE A 79 5.07 -0.62 -5.74
N ASP A 80 6.26 -0.72 -6.32
CA ASP A 80 7.45 -1.11 -5.60
C ASP A 80 7.86 -0.03 -4.60
N LEU A 81 7.84 1.23 -5.04
CA LEU A 81 8.15 2.38 -4.18
C LEU A 81 7.12 2.51 -3.05
N ILE A 82 5.83 2.39 -3.34
CA ILE A 82 4.79 2.48 -2.31
C ILE A 82 4.88 1.33 -1.32
N ALA A 83 5.14 0.11 -1.77
CA ALA A 83 5.29 -1.04 -0.88
C ALA A 83 6.43 -0.79 0.12
N HIS A 84 7.57 -0.27 -0.35
CA HIS A 84 8.68 0.12 0.52
C HIS A 84 8.30 1.26 1.48
N ASP A 85 7.74 2.37 0.97
CA ASP A 85 7.32 3.50 1.79
C ASP A 85 6.38 3.05 2.94
N ILE A 86 5.35 2.25 2.64
CA ILE A 86 4.38 1.80 3.64
C ILE A 86 5.03 0.90 4.70
N CYS A 87 5.94 0.00 4.30
CA CYS A 87 6.64 -0.88 5.25
C CYS A 87 7.67 -0.13 6.12
N GLU A 88 8.30 0.92 5.58
CA GLU A 88 9.24 1.76 6.34
C GLU A 88 8.53 2.72 7.28
N THR A 89 7.30 3.08 6.96
CA THR A 89 6.47 3.95 7.79
C THR A 89 5.86 3.24 8.99
N LYS A 90 6.69 2.67 9.87
CA LYS A 90 6.21 2.19 11.17
C LYS A 90 5.76 3.36 12.05
N PRO A 91 4.62 3.26 12.75
CA PRO A 91 4.28 4.22 13.79
C PRO A 91 5.39 4.17 14.85
N LYS A 92 6.00 5.32 15.13
CA LYS A 92 6.83 5.52 16.31
C LYS A 92 5.96 5.60 17.56
#